data_AF-A0A8T4KX07-F1
#
_entry.id   AF-A0A8T4KX07-F1
#
_cell.length_a   1.000
_cell.length_b   1.000
_cell.length_c   1.000
_cell.angle_alpha   90.00
_cell.angle_beta   90.00
_cell.angle_gamma   90.00
#
_symmetry.space_group_name_H-M   'P 1'
#
loop_
_entity.id
_entity.type
_entity.pdbx_description
1 polymer ?
#
loop_
_entity_poly.entity_id
_entity_poly.type
_entity_poly.pdbx_seq_one_letter_code
_entity_poly.pdbx_strand_id
1 'polypeptide(L)' 'MCKVLVGKIVAIDGEFAIVDFRIAQKKAINKIANARLNDFVMVKGNLILEVLEKRQGKEMIEAQLQLARTEKKAKKKA' A
#
# COMPACT_ATOMS: atom_id res chain seq x y z
N MET A 1 -9.13 14.54 1.19
CA MET A 1 -8.18 13.81 2.06
C MET A 1 -7.52 12.69 1.25
N CYS A 2 -6.23 12.80 0.91
CA CYS A 2 -5.50 11.71 0.27
C CYS A 2 -5.01 10.72 1.34
N LYS A 3 -5.58 9.51 1.39
CA LYS A 3 -5.10 8.44 2.28
C LYS A 3 -3.76 7.90 1.74
N VAL A 4 -2.79 7.74 2.63
CA VAL A 4 -1.58 6.95 2.39
C VAL A 4 -1.94 5.48 2.61
N LEU A 5 -1.49 4.62 1.71
CA LEU A 5 -1.72 3.19 1.80
C LEU A 5 -0.38 2.45 1.73
N VAL A 6 -0.25 1.41 2.54
CA VAL A 6 0.90 0.51 2.49
C VAL A 6 0.53 -0.77 1.74
N GLY A 7 1.39 -1.20 0.84
CA GLY A 7 1.20 -2.43 0.07
C GLY A 7 2.51 -3.07 -0.34
N LYS A 8 2.42 -4.24 -0.97
CA LYS A 8 3.57 -5.02 -1.43
C LYS A 8 3.64 -4.99 -2.96
N ILE A 9 4.84 -4.83 -3.52
CA ILE A 9 5.04 -4.95 -4.97
C ILE A 9 4.91 -6.40 -5.41
N VAL A 10 4.01 -6.63 -6.36
CA VAL A 10 3.75 -7.96 -6.96
C VAL A 10 4.18 -8.05 -8.42
N ALA A 11 4.32 -6.91 -9.12
CA ALA A 11 4.87 -6.85 -10.47
C ALA A 11 5.48 -5.46 -10.75
N ILE A 12 6.42 -5.39 -11.68
CA ILE A 12 7.05 -4.15 -12.15
C ILE A 12 6.98 -4.13 -13.68
N ASP A 13 6.59 -2.98 -14.23
CA ASP A 13 6.43 -2.70 -15.65
C ASP A 13 7.04 -1.31 -15.96
N GLY A 14 8.34 -1.30 -16.22
CA GLY A 14 9.12 -0.08 -16.44
C GLY A 14 9.06 0.88 -15.25
N GLU A 15 8.54 2.08 -15.48
CA GLU A 15 8.40 3.13 -14.45
C GLU A 15 7.22 2.89 -13.48
N PHE A 16 6.43 1.83 -13.70
CA PHE A 16 5.27 1.51 -12.89
C PHE A 16 5.45 0.19 -12.13
N ALA A 17 4.77 0.08 -11.00
CA ALA A 17 4.67 -1.16 -10.23
C ALA A 17 3.21 -1.46 -9.90
N ILE A 18 2.86 -2.74 -9.87
CA ILE A 18 1.58 -3.21 -9.33
C ILE A 18 1.78 -3.47 -7.84
N VAL A 19 1.02 -2.76 -7.01
CA VAL A 19 1.06 -2.84 -5.56
C VAL A 19 -0.19 -3.52 -5.03
N ASP A 20 -0.01 -4.58 -4.26
CA ASP A 20 -1.07 -5.30 -3.54
C ASP A 20 -1.26 -4.72 -2.13
N PHE A 21 -2.42 -4.10 -1.90
CA PHE A 21 -2.82 -3.52 -0.62
C PHE A 21 -3.65 -4.50 0.24
N ARG A 22 -3.71 -5.79 -0.13
CA ARG A 22 -4.51 -6.87 0.51
C ARG A 22 -6.03 -6.69 0.40
N ILE A 23 -6.47 -5.58 -0.19
CA ILE A 23 -7.88 -5.24 -0.45
C ILE A 23 -8.10 -5.06 -1.95
N ALA A 24 -7.09 -4.52 -2.65
CA ALA A 24 -7.06 -4.31 -4.08
C ALA A 24 -5.61 -4.24 -4.55
N GLN A 25 -5.40 -4.52 -5.84
CA GLN A 25 -4.14 -4.25 -6.53
C GLN A 25 -4.29 -2.97 -7.34
N LYS A 26 -3.28 -2.09 -7.30
CA LYS A 26 -3.27 -0.87 -8.11
C LYS A 26 -1.91 -0.61 -8.71
N LYS A 27 -1.92 0.02 -9.89
CA LYS A 27 -0.72 0.53 -10.57
C LYS A 27 -0.26 1.83 -9.88
N ALA A 28 1.02 1.89 -9.51
CA ALA A 28 1.65 3.06 -8.91
C ALA A 28 2.97 3.39 -9.62
N ILE A 29 3.34 4.67 -9.61
CA ILE A 29 4.57 5.18 -10.21
C ILE A 29 5.74 4.86 -9.27
N ASN A 30 6.72 4.12 -9.79
CA ASN A 30 7.92 3.66 -9.07
C ASN A 30 9.19 4.45 -9.44
N LYS A 31 9.04 5.59 -10.12
CA LYS A 31 10.18 6.37 -10.63
C LYS A 31 11.08 6.97 -9.54
N ILE A 32 10.51 7.25 -8.36
CA ILE A 32 11.21 7.97 -7.28
C ILE A 32 11.83 6.99 -6.28
N ALA A 33 11.06 5.99 -5.85
CA ALA A 33 11.49 5.08 -4.79
C ALA A 33 12.36 3.90 -5.27
N ASN A 34 12.38 3.61 -6.58
CA ASN A 34 13.14 2.49 -7.17
C ASN A 34 12.91 1.16 -6.42
N ALA A 35 11.67 0.91 -6.03
CA ALA A 35 11.28 -0.28 -5.29
C ALA A 35 11.36 -1.54 -6.16
N ARG A 36 11.69 -2.68 -5.54
CA ARG A 36 11.89 -3.98 -6.20
C ARG A 36 10.71 -4.92 -5.97
N LEU A 37 10.70 -6.01 -6.72
CA LEU A 37 9.73 -7.08 -6.54
C LEU A 37 9.79 -7.58 -5.09
N ASN A 38 8.62 -7.74 -4.47
CA ASN A 38 8.44 -8.12 -3.06
C ASN A 38 8.72 -7.05 -2.00
N ASP A 39 9.14 -5.83 -2.38
CA ASP A 39 9.28 -4.74 -1.43
C ASP A 39 7.92 -4.28 -0.90
N PHE A 40 7.94 -3.79 0.34
CA PHE A 40 6.82 -3.10 0.93
C PHE A 40 6.98 -1.61 0.67
N VAL A 41 5.90 -0.95 0.28
CA VAL A 41 5.96 0.44 -0.17
C VAL A 41 4.81 1.26 0.39
N MET A 42 5.11 2.53 0.63
CA MET A 42 4.12 3.55 0.96
C MET A 42 3.66 4.28 -0.29
N VAL A 43 2.35 4.29 -0.53
CA VAL A 43 1.73 4.89 -1.71
C VAL A 43 0.78 6.01 -1.29
N LYS A 44 0.94 7.19 -1.90
CA LYS A 44 0.03 8.32 -1.73
C LYS A 44 -0.56 8.70 -3.09
N GLY A 45 -1.86 8.50 -3.27
CA GLY A 45 -2.50 8.59 -4.57
C GLY A 45 -2.00 7.48 -5.49
N ASN A 46 -1.21 7.82 -6.50
CA ASN A 46 -0.61 6.88 -7.46
C ASN A 46 0.92 6.88 -7.41
N LEU A 47 1.54 7.53 -6.43
CA LEU A 47 2.99 7.65 -6.33
C LEU A 47 3.53 6.80 -5.18
N ILE A 48 4.56 6.02 -5.46
CA ILE A 48 5.35 5.35 -4.43
C ILE A 48 6.30 6.38 -3.82
N LEU A 49 6.14 6.63 -2.52
CA LEU A 49 6.92 7.60 -1.77
C LEU A 49 8.20 6.97 -1.21
N GLU A 50 8.09 5.77 -0.64
CA GLU A 50 9.17 5.16 0.13
C GLU A 50 9.08 3.63 0.09
N VAL A 51 10.24 2.99 0.10
CA VAL A 51 10.39 1.56 0.33
C VAL A 51 10.55 1.33 1.83
N LEU A 52 9.65 0.54 2.40
CA LEU A 52 9.64 0.21 3.81
C LEU A 52 10.43 -1.05 4.09
N GLU A 53 10.98 -1.13 5.30
CA GLU A 53 11.54 -2.37 5.81
C GLU A 53 10.45 -3.45 5.90
N LYS A 54 10.82 -4.70 5.63
CA LYS A 54 9.89 -5.85 5.58
C LYS A 54 9.05 -6.01 6.84
N ARG A 55 9.64 -5.75 8.01
CA ARG A 55 8.93 -5.84 9.30
C ARG A 55 7.92 -4.71 9.43
N GLN A 56 8.35 -3.47 9.25
CA GLN A 56 7.50 -2.28 9.32
C GLN A 56 6.34 -2.35 8.32
N GLY A 57 6.61 -2.71 7.07
CA GLY A 57 5.59 -2.83 6.04
C GLY A 57 4.48 -3.83 6.39
N LYS A 58 4.83 -4.97 7.02
CA LYS A 58 3.84 -5.95 7.51
C LYS A 58 2.99 -5.39 8.64
N GLU A 59 3.63 -4.81 9.66
CA GLU A 59 2.94 -4.23 10.82
C GLU A 59 1.96 -3.13 10.38
N MET A 60 2.36 -2.27 9.43
CA MET A 60 1.51 -1.20 8.90
C MET A 60 0.33 -1.74 8.08
N ILE A 61 0.53 -2.77 7.26
CA ILE A 61 -0.56 -3.41 6.50
C ILE A 61 -1.60 -4.00 7.46
N GLU A 62 -1.17 -4.67 8.52
CA GLU A 62 -2.09 -5.23 9.52
C GLU A 62 -2.87 -4.14 10.24
N ALA A 63 -2.21 -3.08 10.70
CA ALA A 63 -2.85 -1.93 11.32
C ALA A 63 -3.89 -1.28 10.38
N GLN A 64 -3.54 -1.09 9.11
CA GLN A 64 -4.44 -0.53 8.10
C GLN A 64 -5.68 -1.41 7.87
N LEU A 65 -5.52 -2.73 7.85
CA LEU A 65 -6.63 -3.68 7.72
C LEU A 65 -7.54 -3.67 8.96
N GLN A 66 -6.98 -3.56 10.16
CA GLN A 66 -7.77 -3.44 11.39
C GLN A 66 -8.59 -2.15 11.38
N LEU A 67 -7.98 -1.00 11.04
CA LEU A 67 -8.68 0.28 10.93
C LEU A 67 -9.83 0.21 9.90
N ALA A 68 -9.57 -0.36 8.72
CA ALA A 68 -10.58 -0.52 7.68
C ALA A 68 -11.78 -1.40 8.12
N ARG A 69 -11.52 -2.43 8.93
CA ARG A 69 -12.58 -3.28 9.51
C ARG A 69 -13.41 -2.52 10.54
N THR A 70 -12.77 -1.74 11.40
CA THR A 70 -13.45 -0.93 12.42
C THR A 70 -14.32 0.17 11.79
N GLU A 71 -13.80 0.88 10.77
CA GLU A 71 -14.58 1.88 10.02
C GLU A 71 -15.83 1.24 9.36
N LYS A 72 -15.71 0.04 8.77
CA LYS A 72 -16.85 -0.70 8.20
C LYS A 72 -17.91 -1.09 9.25
N LYS A 73 -17.49 -1.49 10.45
CA LYS A 73 -18.41 -1.85 11.54
C LYS A 73 -19.12 -0.61 12.10
N ALA A 74 -18.42 0.51 12.23
CA ALA A 74 -19.00 1.77 12.68
C ALA A 74 -20.07 2.29 11.71
N LYS A 75 -19.80 2.26 10.40
CA LYS A 75 -20.78 2.67 9.37
C LYS A 75 -21.99 1.74 9.20
N LYS A 76 -21.95 0.52 9.72
CA LYS A 76 -23.11 -0.41 9.70
C LYS A 76 -24.04 -0.27 10.90
N LYS A 77 -23.62 0.48 11.93
CA LYS A 77 -24.39 0.72 13.16
C LYS A 77 -24.93 2.16 13.27
N ALA A 78 -24.60 3.01 12.30
CA ALA A 78 -25.17 4.34 12.10
C ALA A 78 -26.20 4.25 10.97
#